data_AF-A0AAW1N083-F1
#
_entry.id   AF-A0AAW1N083-F1
#
_cell.length_a   1.000
_cell.length_b   1.000
_cell.length_c   1.000
_cell.angle_alpha   90.00
_cell.angle_beta   90.00
_cell.angle_gamma   90.00
#
_symmetry.space_group_name_H-M   'P 1'
#
loop_
_entity.id
_entity.type
_entity.pdbx_description
1 polymer ?
#
loop_
_entity_poly.entity_id
_entity_poly.type
_entity_poly.pdbx_seq_one_letter_code
_entity_poly.pdbx_strand_id
1 'polypeptide(L)'
;MSLYRQNRCFVFLILNGAKYLSTKAINKNLYLISNEKCKIDPKTFKLELAKCRPLVVMPTWLMAKEKHINKNAKFYLDYGFDVLNIRLQVWQLLLPTKGTWQLLLPTKNLKRSPWFLNWWANILKFLEANQDYSPLVVHGFSIGGYLWGEALVQMKSDKTRYQPITDKFSGQIWDSVTDITQIPVGTPTAMFPNNKILQAILRLYLVFHMKAFDKIATCHYRKSRDAFFENILNVPTLIFGSKIDPVATEETLRAFKDHLESKGSKVYWKIWDDSPHVSHLFKYPEEYTQITTDYLKDMEALPPKGSITTIKWQNRFVFVILNGAKYLSTKAINKNLYLISKEKCKIDPKTFKVELAKCRPLVVMPTWLMAKEKHINKNAKFYLDYGFDVLNVRLQMWQLLLPTKGTQIVAANIRKYSKIPRS
;
A
#
# COMPACT_ATOMS: atom_id res chain seq x y z
N MET A 1 31.70 -59.75 -11.89
CA MET A 1 31.31 -58.65 -12.80
C MET A 1 29.99 -58.06 -12.31
N SER A 2 30.04 -56.76 -11.96
CA SER A 2 28.97 -55.74 -11.87
C SER A 2 27.62 -56.13 -11.22
N LEU A 3 27.29 -55.72 -9.99
CA LEU A 3 26.74 -54.39 -9.61
C LEU A 3 25.67 -53.87 -10.58
N TYR A 4 24.39 -53.98 -10.19
CA TYR A 4 23.42 -52.87 -10.14
C TYR A 4 22.10 -53.37 -9.49
N ARG A 5 22.07 -53.50 -8.16
CA ARG A 5 20.79 -53.51 -7.42
C ARG A 5 20.37 -52.04 -7.28
N GLN A 6 19.35 -51.62 -8.03
CA GLN A 6 18.71 -50.33 -7.83
C GLN A 6 18.08 -50.31 -6.42
N ASN A 7 18.77 -49.70 -5.46
CA ASN A 7 18.16 -49.21 -4.24
C ASN A 7 17.13 -48.14 -4.65
N ARG A 8 15.86 -48.52 -4.74
CA ARG A 8 14.76 -47.56 -4.71
C ARG A 8 14.70 -47.01 -3.29
N CYS A 9 15.50 -45.97 -3.00
CA CYS A 9 15.25 -45.09 -1.88
C CYS A 9 13.88 -44.46 -2.09
N PHE A 10 12.87 -44.95 -1.37
CA PHE A 10 11.67 -44.17 -1.09
C PHE A 10 12.10 -43.00 -0.21
N VAL A 11 12.50 -41.91 -0.84
CA VAL A 11 12.58 -40.61 -0.18
C VAL A 11 11.14 -40.23 0.11
N PHE A 12 10.68 -40.49 1.33
CA PHE A 12 9.55 -39.77 1.90
C PHE A 12 9.96 -38.30 1.98
N LEU A 13 9.70 -37.55 0.92
CA LEU A 13 9.59 -36.11 0.97
C LEU A 13 8.38 -35.82 1.87
N ILE A 14 8.64 -35.69 3.17
CA ILE A 14 7.73 -34.95 4.05
C ILE A 14 7.78 -33.52 3.54
N LEU A 15 6.89 -33.21 2.59
CA LEU A 15 6.53 -31.86 2.23
C LEU A 15 5.88 -31.23 3.47
N ASN A 16 6.71 -30.73 4.40
CA ASN A 16 6.22 -29.82 5.43
C ASN A 16 5.58 -28.65 4.70
N GLY A 17 4.25 -28.60 4.80
CA GLY A 17 3.38 -27.90 3.86
C GLY A 17 3.78 -26.45 3.63
N ALA A 18 3.65 -26.01 2.38
CA ALA A 18 3.58 -24.60 2.08
C ALA A 18 2.48 -23.98 2.97
N LYS A 19 2.88 -23.25 4.01
CA LYS A 19 1.93 -22.54 4.89
C LYS A 19 1.14 -21.60 4.00
N TYR A 20 -0.15 -21.86 3.85
CA TYR A 20 -1.06 -21.01 3.08
C TYR A 20 -1.14 -19.65 3.78
N LEU A 21 -0.71 -18.60 3.10
CA LEU A 21 -0.85 -17.22 3.58
C LEU A 21 -2.34 -16.86 3.50
N SER A 22 -3.04 -16.92 4.64
CA SER A 22 -4.45 -16.61 4.75
C SER A 22 -4.60 -15.12 5.04
N THR A 23 -5.06 -14.35 4.06
CA THR A 23 -5.44 -12.94 4.26
C THR A 23 -6.94 -12.83 4.43
N LYS A 24 -7.39 -12.36 5.59
CA LYS A 24 -8.80 -12.14 5.91
C LYS A 24 -9.08 -10.67 6.14
N ALA A 25 -10.02 -10.12 5.37
CA ALA A 25 -10.52 -8.77 5.62
C ALA A 25 -11.40 -8.76 6.88
N ILE A 26 -11.03 -7.95 7.87
CA ILE A 26 -11.87 -7.64 9.03
C ILE A 26 -12.85 -6.54 8.65
N ASN A 27 -12.36 -5.52 7.93
CA ASN A 27 -13.15 -4.49 7.29
C ASN A 27 -12.39 -3.95 6.05
N LYS A 28 -12.89 -2.87 5.44
CA LYS A 28 -12.31 -2.29 4.21
C LYS A 28 -10.83 -1.86 4.34
N ASN A 29 -10.41 -1.47 5.54
CA ASN A 29 -9.10 -0.91 5.82
C ASN A 29 -8.24 -1.79 6.74
N LEU A 30 -8.79 -2.88 7.29
CA LEU A 30 -8.13 -3.73 8.28
C LEU A 30 -8.16 -5.20 7.85
N TYR A 31 -6.98 -5.81 7.76
CA TYR A 31 -6.77 -7.16 7.25
C TYR A 31 -5.90 -7.94 8.24
N LEU A 32 -6.32 -9.15 8.59
CA LEU A 32 -5.47 -10.09 9.32
C LEU A 32 -4.78 -11.01 8.31
N ILE A 33 -3.47 -11.13 8.43
CA ILE A 33 -2.66 -12.06 7.66
C ILE A 33 -2.07 -13.08 8.65
N SER A 34 -2.36 -14.35 8.43
CA SER A 34 -1.90 -15.45 9.28
C SER A 34 -1.49 -16.67 8.45
N ASN A 35 -0.64 -17.52 9.04
CA ASN A 35 -0.36 -18.86 8.52
C ASN A 35 -1.52 -19.84 8.73
N GLU A 36 -2.49 -19.46 9.56
CA GLU A 36 -3.64 -20.29 9.90
C GLU A 36 -4.94 -19.67 9.40
N LYS A 37 -5.94 -20.52 9.19
CA LYS A 37 -7.30 -20.05 8.85
C LYS A 37 -8.00 -19.63 10.14
N CYS A 38 -8.08 -18.33 10.38
CA CYS A 38 -8.77 -17.80 11.55
C CYS A 38 -10.25 -17.48 11.28
N LYS A 39 -11.14 -17.92 12.17
CA LYS A 39 -12.52 -17.42 12.25
C LYS A 39 -12.53 -16.11 13.04
N ILE A 40 -13.24 -15.12 12.52
CA ILE A 40 -13.33 -13.76 13.07
C ILE A 40 -14.80 -13.43 13.12
N ASP A 41 -15.27 -13.02 14.29
CA ASP A 41 -16.59 -12.43 14.44
C ASP A 41 -16.60 -11.03 13.80
N PRO A 42 -17.43 -10.80 12.76
CA PRO A 42 -17.47 -9.52 12.05
C PRO A 42 -18.00 -8.35 12.89
N LYS A 43 -18.71 -8.61 14.00
CA LYS A 43 -19.24 -7.58 14.89
C LYS A 43 -18.27 -7.23 16.00
N THR A 44 -17.66 -8.22 16.65
CA THR A 44 -16.78 -7.99 17.81
C THR A 44 -15.31 -7.86 17.42
N PHE A 45 -14.92 -8.37 16.24
CA PHE A 45 -13.54 -8.56 15.78
C PHE A 45 -12.74 -9.59 16.59
N LYS A 46 -13.40 -10.36 17.46
CA LYS A 46 -12.77 -11.43 18.24
C LYS A 46 -12.40 -12.61 17.34
N LEU A 47 -11.22 -13.17 17.60
CA LEU A 47 -10.67 -14.36 16.99
C LEU A 47 -10.83 -15.57 17.91
N GLU A 48 -11.03 -16.73 17.31
CA GLU A 48 -10.83 -18.02 17.98
C GLU A 48 -9.34 -18.38 17.85
N LEU A 49 -8.52 -17.90 18.78
CA LEU A 49 -7.11 -18.27 18.87
C LEU A 49 -6.94 -19.51 19.75
N ALA A 50 -6.23 -20.51 19.26
CA ALA A 50 -5.93 -21.71 20.05
C ALA A 50 -4.81 -21.49 21.08
N LYS A 51 -4.02 -20.42 20.93
CA LYS A 51 -2.86 -20.10 21.79
C LYS A 51 -2.49 -18.61 21.71
N CYS A 52 -1.79 -18.13 22.74
CA CYS A 52 -1.12 -16.83 22.73
C CYS A 52 -0.07 -16.77 21.61
N ARG A 53 0.01 -15.63 20.91
CA ARG A 53 0.92 -15.42 19.76
C ARG A 53 1.40 -13.98 19.71
N PRO A 54 2.58 -13.72 19.13
CA PRO A 54 2.98 -12.37 18.85
C PRO A 54 2.19 -11.78 17.67
N LEU A 55 1.97 -10.45 17.68
CA LEU A 55 1.25 -9.74 16.62
C LEU A 55 2.05 -8.54 16.15
N VAL A 56 2.14 -8.38 14.81
CA VAL A 56 2.62 -7.13 14.21
C VAL A 56 1.46 -6.30 13.72
N VAL A 57 1.32 -5.09 14.27
CA VAL A 57 0.45 -4.05 13.72
C VAL A 57 1.21 -3.37 12.58
N MET A 58 0.72 -3.49 11.35
CA MET A 58 1.41 -3.07 10.14
C MET A 58 0.64 -1.96 9.41
N PRO A 59 0.79 -0.68 9.82
CA PRO A 59 0.26 0.44 9.08
C PRO A 59 1.06 0.67 7.79
N THR A 60 0.42 0.38 6.65
CA THR A 60 1.06 0.38 5.34
C THR A 60 1.08 1.75 4.68
N TRP A 61 1.95 1.90 3.68
CA TRP A 61 2.08 3.13 2.89
C TRP A 61 0.97 3.25 1.85
N LEU A 62 0.88 4.44 1.26
CA LEU A 62 -0.16 4.78 0.30
C LEU A 62 -0.05 3.94 -0.99
N MET A 63 -1.18 3.36 -1.42
CA MET A 63 -1.27 2.54 -2.64
C MET A 63 -0.33 1.31 -2.65
N ALA A 64 0.00 0.79 -1.47
CA ALA A 64 0.83 -0.40 -1.33
C ALA A 64 0.26 -1.58 -2.14
N LYS A 65 1.11 -2.17 -3.01
CA LYS A 65 0.71 -3.36 -3.77
C LYS A 65 0.71 -4.57 -2.85
N GLU A 66 -0.26 -5.45 -3.04
CA GLU A 66 -0.41 -6.67 -2.25
C GLU A 66 0.84 -7.54 -2.24
N LYS A 67 1.55 -7.67 -3.37
CA LYS A 67 2.84 -8.37 -3.42
C LYS A 67 3.86 -7.82 -2.40
N HIS A 68 3.91 -6.51 -2.21
CA HIS A 68 4.87 -5.89 -1.32
C HIS A 68 4.49 -6.06 0.15
N ILE A 69 3.19 -5.89 0.43
CA ILE A 69 2.61 -6.19 1.73
C ILE A 69 2.89 -7.64 2.12
N ASN A 70 2.59 -8.59 1.23
CA ASN A 70 2.75 -10.01 1.52
C ASN A 70 4.20 -10.40 1.73
N LYS A 71 5.16 -9.73 1.07
CA LYS A 71 6.59 -9.95 1.33
C LYS A 71 6.99 -9.51 2.75
N ASN A 72 6.54 -8.33 3.19
CA ASN A 72 6.77 -7.85 4.55
C ASN A 72 6.06 -8.73 5.59
N ALA A 73 4.79 -9.07 5.35
CA ALA A 73 4.03 -9.93 6.24
C ALA A 73 4.66 -11.32 6.35
N LYS A 74 5.11 -11.89 5.23
CA LYS A 74 5.77 -13.21 5.21
C LYS A 74 6.97 -13.29 6.14
N PHE A 75 7.79 -12.24 6.23
CA PHE A 75 8.91 -12.21 7.17
C PHE A 75 8.43 -12.48 8.61
N TYR A 76 7.38 -11.80 9.05
CA TYR A 76 6.81 -11.99 10.39
C TYR A 76 6.15 -13.34 10.58
N LEU A 77 5.39 -13.79 9.57
CA LEU A 77 4.76 -15.11 9.58
C LEU A 77 5.80 -16.24 9.72
N ASP A 78 6.98 -16.09 9.12
CA ASP A 78 8.06 -17.07 9.22
C ASP A 78 8.62 -17.17 10.66
N TYR A 79 8.43 -16.13 11.48
CA TYR A 79 8.75 -16.10 12.92
C TYR A 79 7.53 -16.35 13.84
N GLY A 80 6.38 -16.76 13.27
CA GLY A 80 5.21 -17.13 14.07
C GLY A 80 4.33 -15.96 14.54
N PHE A 81 4.59 -14.74 14.07
CA PHE A 81 3.70 -13.61 14.26
C PHE A 81 2.49 -13.74 13.34
N ASP A 82 1.34 -13.25 13.81
CA ASP A 82 0.28 -12.81 12.91
C ASP A 82 0.49 -11.33 12.55
N VAL A 83 -0.11 -10.87 11.44
CA VAL A 83 0.06 -9.49 10.96
C VAL A 83 -1.29 -8.81 10.80
N LEU A 84 -1.53 -7.78 11.60
CA LEU A 84 -2.67 -6.87 11.47
C LEU A 84 -2.31 -5.73 10.51
N ASN A 85 -2.64 -5.90 9.24
CA ASN A 85 -2.37 -4.92 8.21
C ASN A 85 -3.46 -3.84 8.15
N ILE A 86 -3.04 -2.57 8.23
CA ILE A 86 -3.89 -1.40 8.07
C ILE A 86 -3.58 -0.73 6.73
N ARG A 87 -4.61 -0.55 5.90
CA ARG A 87 -4.53 0.04 4.56
C ARG A 87 -5.34 1.35 4.51
N LEU A 88 -4.70 2.42 4.03
CA LEU A 88 -5.34 3.70 3.80
C LEU A 88 -5.60 3.92 2.30
N GLN A 89 -6.77 4.46 1.98
CA GLN A 89 -7.07 4.93 0.63
C GLN A 89 -6.72 6.43 0.48
N VAL A 90 -6.24 6.84 -0.70
CA VAL A 90 -5.78 8.22 -0.97
C VAL A 90 -6.82 9.27 -0.62
N TRP A 91 -8.08 9.04 -0.96
CA TRP A 91 -9.18 9.97 -0.66
C TRP A 91 -9.50 10.06 0.83
N GLN A 92 -9.20 9.03 1.62
CA GLN A 92 -9.33 9.09 3.09
C GLN A 92 -8.25 10.01 3.70
N LEU A 93 -7.08 10.11 3.06
CA LEU A 93 -6.04 11.09 3.42
C LEU A 93 -6.40 12.49 2.93
N LEU A 94 -7.04 12.66 1.77
CA LEU A 94 -7.32 13.99 1.23
C LEU A 94 -8.59 14.64 1.80
N LEU A 95 -9.40 13.92 2.57
CA LEU A 95 -10.69 14.42 3.08
C LEU A 95 -10.96 13.93 4.51
N PRO A 96 -10.29 14.49 5.54
CA PRO A 96 -10.56 14.11 6.91
C PRO A 96 -11.84 14.79 7.40
N THR A 97 -12.85 13.99 7.70
CA THR A 97 -13.99 14.30 8.56
C THR A 97 -15.01 15.37 8.10
N LYS A 98 -16.01 15.59 8.98
CA LYS A 98 -17.41 15.94 8.75
C LYS A 98 -17.66 17.15 7.84
N GLY A 99 -16.74 18.11 7.78
CA GLY A 99 -16.95 19.40 7.10
C GLY A 99 -17.02 19.29 5.57
N THR A 100 -16.16 18.49 4.94
CA THR A 100 -16.14 18.40 3.47
C THR A 100 -17.31 17.58 2.93
N TRP A 101 -17.83 16.64 3.72
CA TRP A 101 -19.02 15.87 3.38
C TRP A 101 -20.31 16.62 3.72
N GLN A 102 -20.36 17.44 4.78
CA GLN A 102 -21.51 18.33 5.06
C GLN A 102 -21.69 19.41 3.99
N LEU A 103 -20.61 19.84 3.35
CA LEU A 103 -20.64 20.78 2.22
C LEU A 103 -21.11 20.12 0.91
N LEU A 104 -20.92 18.81 0.74
CA LEU A 104 -21.25 18.08 -0.49
C LEU A 104 -22.54 17.25 -0.40
N LEU A 105 -23.03 16.94 0.80
CA LEU A 105 -24.27 16.20 1.04
C LEU A 105 -25.04 16.86 2.20
N PRO A 106 -26.26 17.37 1.97
CA PRO A 106 -27.04 18.04 3.00
C PRO A 106 -27.64 16.98 3.94
N THR A 107 -26.95 16.65 5.04
CA THR A 107 -27.47 15.67 6.00
C THR A 107 -27.63 16.27 7.39
N LYS A 108 -28.83 16.81 7.66
CA LYS A 108 -29.25 17.35 8.97
C LYS A 108 -29.46 16.28 10.06
N ASN A 109 -29.26 14.98 9.79
CA ASN A 109 -29.63 13.89 10.69
C ASN A 109 -28.53 12.84 10.99
N LEU A 110 -27.25 13.19 10.90
CA LEU A 110 -26.18 12.22 11.20
C LEU A 110 -25.79 12.24 12.69
N LYS A 111 -26.56 11.54 13.54
CA LYS A 111 -26.23 11.30 14.97
C LYS A 111 -25.00 10.39 15.20
N ARG A 112 -24.35 9.88 14.14
CA ARG A 112 -23.27 8.89 14.24
C ARG A 112 -22.15 9.25 13.25
N SER A 113 -20.90 9.33 13.74
CA SER A 113 -19.73 9.57 12.88
C SER A 113 -19.68 8.51 11.77
N PRO A 114 -19.47 8.88 10.49
CA PRO A 114 -19.33 7.92 9.41
C PRO A 114 -18.27 6.86 9.74
N TRP A 115 -18.65 5.58 9.63
CA TRP A 115 -17.83 4.42 9.99
C TRP A 115 -16.45 4.35 9.30
N PHE A 116 -16.26 5.07 8.18
CA PHE A 116 -14.99 5.18 7.48
C PHE A 116 -14.02 6.20 8.09
N LEU A 117 -14.48 7.09 8.99
CA LEU A 117 -13.67 8.08 9.70
C LEU A 117 -13.01 7.54 10.98
N ASN A 118 -13.39 6.34 11.43
CA ASN A 118 -12.94 5.74 12.70
C ASN A 118 -12.12 4.45 12.47
N TRP A 119 -11.36 4.39 11.39
CA TRP A 119 -10.35 3.37 11.13
C TRP A 119 -9.42 3.08 12.32
N TRP A 120 -8.95 4.09 13.05
CA TRP A 120 -8.20 3.92 14.30
C TRP A 120 -9.01 3.17 15.37
N ALA A 121 -10.32 3.39 15.45
CA ALA A 121 -11.18 2.70 16.42
C ALA A 121 -11.30 1.22 16.11
N ASN A 122 -11.18 0.84 14.83
CA ASN A 122 -11.17 -0.57 14.43
C ASN A 122 -9.87 -1.27 14.84
N ILE A 123 -8.73 -0.55 14.84
CA ILE A 123 -7.46 -1.08 15.35
C ILE A 123 -7.59 -1.35 16.85
N LEU A 124 -8.00 -0.33 17.62
CA LEU A 124 -8.14 -0.45 19.08
C LEU A 124 -9.17 -1.51 19.46
N LYS A 125 -10.32 -1.52 18.81
CA LYS A 125 -11.35 -2.55 19.01
C LYS A 125 -10.82 -3.96 18.74
N PHE A 126 -10.02 -4.13 17.68
CA PHE A 126 -9.40 -5.43 17.40
C PHE A 126 -8.43 -5.82 18.51
N LEU A 127 -7.56 -4.91 18.96
CA LEU A 127 -6.61 -5.18 20.03
C LEU A 127 -7.31 -5.48 21.37
N GLU A 128 -8.39 -4.75 21.69
CA GLU A 128 -9.22 -5.00 22.88
C GLU A 128 -9.92 -6.36 22.84
N ALA A 129 -10.42 -6.77 21.68
CA ALA A 129 -11.13 -8.03 21.51
C ALA A 129 -10.19 -9.25 21.50
N ASN A 130 -8.89 -9.06 21.26
CA ASN A 130 -7.90 -10.12 21.05
C ASN A 130 -6.70 -9.95 21.97
N GLN A 131 -6.95 -9.92 23.29
CA GLN A 131 -5.92 -9.72 24.31
C GLN A 131 -4.92 -10.88 24.42
N ASP A 132 -5.20 -12.03 23.82
CA ASP A 132 -4.29 -13.17 23.79
C ASP A 132 -3.07 -12.95 22.88
N TYR A 133 -3.01 -11.86 22.11
CA TYR A 133 -1.80 -11.48 21.41
C TYR A 133 -0.77 -10.86 22.36
N SER A 134 0.42 -11.47 22.42
CA SER A 134 1.59 -10.96 23.12
C SER A 134 2.87 -11.66 22.63
N PRO A 135 4.00 -10.94 22.48
CA PRO A 135 4.11 -9.49 22.50
C PRO A 135 3.53 -8.81 21.25
N LEU A 136 3.28 -7.51 21.35
CA LEU A 136 2.85 -6.65 20.24
C LEU A 136 4.06 -5.87 19.69
N VAL A 137 4.15 -5.77 18.38
CA VAL A 137 5.12 -4.91 17.69
C VAL A 137 4.37 -4.07 16.66
N VAL A 138 4.76 -2.81 16.46
CA VAL A 138 4.30 -2.02 15.31
C VAL A 138 5.40 -1.96 14.25
N HIS A 139 5.06 -2.21 12.99
CA HIS A 139 5.96 -1.96 11.87
C HIS A 139 5.24 -1.10 10.83
N GLY A 140 5.51 0.20 10.88
CA GLY A 140 4.88 1.17 9.99
C GLY A 140 5.77 1.68 8.88
N PHE A 141 5.12 2.05 7.77
CA PHE A 141 5.78 2.46 6.55
C PHE A 141 5.29 3.83 6.09
N SER A 142 6.18 4.79 5.79
CA SER A 142 5.79 6.09 5.22
C SER A 142 4.69 6.77 6.05
N ILE A 143 3.55 7.07 5.44
CA ILE A 143 2.35 7.62 6.08
C ILE A 143 1.77 6.73 7.18
N GLY A 144 2.29 5.50 7.33
CA GLY A 144 2.06 4.60 8.45
C GLY A 144 2.17 5.27 9.82
N GLY A 145 3.11 6.20 9.97
CA GLY A 145 3.30 6.97 11.21
C GLY A 145 2.09 7.83 11.57
N TYR A 146 1.43 8.43 10.58
CA TYR A 146 0.17 9.15 10.79
C TYR A 146 -0.96 8.21 11.25
N LEU A 147 -1.12 7.04 10.59
CA LEU A 147 -2.18 6.10 10.96
C LEU A 147 -2.02 5.64 12.41
N TRP A 148 -0.77 5.38 12.80
CA TRP A 148 -0.43 4.98 14.16
C TRP A 148 -0.58 6.13 15.15
N GLY A 149 -0.16 7.35 14.79
CA GLY A 149 -0.33 8.53 15.62
C GLY A 149 -1.79 8.81 15.97
N GLU A 150 -2.73 8.61 15.05
CA GLU A 150 -4.17 8.69 15.34
C GLU A 150 -4.62 7.64 16.38
N ALA A 151 -4.08 6.43 16.35
CA ALA A 151 -4.33 5.43 17.39
C ALA A 151 -3.73 5.85 18.75
N LEU A 152 -2.52 6.41 18.74
CA LEU A 152 -1.86 6.93 19.95
C LEU A 152 -2.60 8.09 20.58
N VAL A 153 -3.20 9.01 19.80
CA VAL A 153 -4.06 10.09 20.31
C VAL A 153 -5.18 9.52 21.18
N GLN A 154 -5.77 8.41 20.76
CA GLN A 154 -6.91 7.79 21.41
C GLN A 154 -6.48 7.00 22.65
N MET A 155 -5.39 6.23 22.54
CA MET A 155 -4.76 5.57 23.69
C MET A 155 -4.38 6.59 24.78
N LYS A 156 -3.88 7.77 24.38
CA LYS A 156 -3.54 8.86 25.29
C LYS A 156 -4.78 9.47 25.96
N SER A 157 -5.89 9.57 25.23
CA SER A 157 -7.13 10.19 25.74
C SER A 157 -7.82 9.37 26.84
N ASP A 158 -7.58 8.05 26.88
CA ASP A 158 -8.15 7.13 27.87
C ASP A 158 -7.10 6.10 28.29
N LYS A 159 -6.08 6.56 29.02
CA LYS A 159 -4.93 5.74 29.41
C LYS A 159 -5.35 4.50 30.18
N THR A 160 -6.27 4.63 31.13
CA THR A 160 -6.74 3.51 31.98
C THR A 160 -7.32 2.39 31.15
N ARG A 161 -8.12 2.70 30.13
CA ARG A 161 -8.72 1.71 29.24
C ARG A 161 -7.69 0.99 28.38
N TYR A 162 -6.71 1.73 27.85
CA TYR A 162 -5.78 1.19 26.85
C TYR A 162 -4.45 0.71 27.45
N GLN A 163 -4.19 0.91 28.75
CA GLN A 163 -2.98 0.45 29.44
C GLN A 163 -2.69 -1.04 29.20
N PRO A 164 -3.66 -1.97 29.31
CA PRO A 164 -3.41 -3.40 29.09
C PRO A 164 -2.96 -3.75 27.66
N ILE A 165 -3.20 -2.85 26.70
CA ILE A 165 -2.74 -2.98 25.31
C ILE A 165 -1.37 -2.35 25.15
N THR A 166 -1.15 -1.15 25.69
CA THR A 166 0.14 -0.46 25.58
C THR A 166 1.26 -1.23 26.27
N ASP A 167 0.97 -1.89 27.40
CA ASP A 167 1.94 -2.70 28.16
C ASP A 167 2.45 -3.93 27.40
N LYS A 168 1.74 -4.36 26.36
CA LYS A 168 2.13 -5.52 25.54
C LYS A 168 3.03 -5.14 24.38
N PHE A 169 3.19 -3.85 24.06
CA PHE A 169 4.13 -3.45 23.02
C PHE A 169 5.56 -3.67 23.51
N SER A 170 6.35 -4.43 22.76
CA SER A 170 7.77 -4.63 23.05
C SER A 170 8.69 -3.81 22.14
N GLY A 171 8.19 -3.35 20.98
CA GLY A 171 9.00 -2.59 20.03
C GLY A 171 8.22 -1.93 18.89
N GLN A 172 8.90 -1.01 18.19
CA GLN A 172 8.42 -0.32 17.00
C GLN A 172 9.47 -0.27 15.89
N ILE A 173 9.03 -0.43 14.65
CA ILE A 173 9.86 -0.35 13.46
C ILE A 173 9.23 0.66 12.50
N TRP A 174 10.04 1.62 12.03
CA TRP A 174 9.60 2.69 11.15
C TRP A 174 10.43 2.70 9.87
N ASP A 175 9.81 2.32 8.75
CA ASP A 175 10.42 2.27 7.43
C ASP A 175 10.01 3.48 6.59
N SER A 176 11.00 4.35 6.33
CA SER A 176 10.81 5.61 5.61
C SER A 176 9.66 6.44 6.19
N VAL A 177 9.48 6.48 7.52
CA VAL A 177 8.34 7.18 8.14
C VAL A 177 8.33 8.65 7.76
N THR A 178 7.14 9.17 7.43
CA THR A 178 7.00 10.52 6.90
C THR A 178 6.13 11.35 7.81
N ASP A 179 6.57 12.56 8.12
CA ASP A 179 5.72 13.58 8.71
C ASP A 179 4.66 14.02 7.69
N ILE A 180 3.39 13.72 7.97
CA ILE A 180 2.25 14.10 7.13
C ILE A 180 2.21 15.60 6.84
N THR A 181 2.76 16.45 7.71
CA THR A 181 2.85 17.90 7.49
C THR A 181 3.87 18.29 6.42
N GLN A 182 4.82 17.40 6.10
CA GLN A 182 5.85 17.56 5.08
C GLN A 182 5.45 16.93 3.72
N ILE A 183 4.30 16.24 3.65
CA ILE A 183 3.75 15.72 2.38
C ILE A 183 3.68 16.77 1.26
N PRO A 184 3.26 18.03 1.49
CA PRO A 184 3.24 19.04 0.45
C PRO A 184 4.60 19.33 -0.19
N VAL A 185 5.70 18.99 0.50
CA VAL A 185 7.07 19.18 0.02
C VAL A 185 7.61 17.90 -0.63
N GLY A 186 7.51 16.76 0.07
CA GLY A 186 8.11 15.50 -0.38
C GLY A 186 7.33 14.78 -1.49
N THR A 187 5.99 14.81 -1.43
CA THR A 187 5.13 14.06 -2.38
C THR A 187 5.24 14.59 -3.81
N PRO A 188 5.21 15.91 -4.07
CA PRO A 188 5.39 16.41 -5.43
C PRO A 188 6.74 16.00 -6.02
N THR A 189 7.82 16.11 -5.24
CA THR A 189 9.18 15.73 -5.64
C THR A 189 9.26 14.26 -6.02
N ALA A 190 8.67 13.37 -5.22
CA ALA A 190 8.63 11.93 -5.49
C ALA A 190 7.78 11.57 -6.73
N MET A 191 6.65 12.26 -6.93
CA MET A 191 5.73 11.97 -8.05
C MET A 191 6.22 12.54 -9.39
N PHE A 192 6.94 13.67 -9.35
CA PHE A 192 7.36 14.41 -10.53
C PHE A 192 8.86 14.77 -10.49
N PRO A 193 9.78 13.81 -10.33
CA PRO A 193 11.20 14.09 -10.05
C PRO A 193 11.86 15.02 -11.07
N ASN A 194 11.44 14.94 -12.34
CA ASN A 194 12.02 15.72 -13.44
C ASN A 194 11.14 16.90 -13.90
N ASN A 195 10.06 17.24 -13.19
CA ASN A 195 9.13 18.29 -13.61
C ASN A 195 8.84 19.30 -12.49
N LYS A 196 9.72 20.31 -12.37
CA LYS A 196 9.65 21.37 -11.35
C LYS A 196 8.34 22.15 -11.37
N ILE A 197 7.73 22.33 -12.55
CA ILE A 197 6.45 23.04 -12.69
C ILE A 197 5.32 22.22 -12.05
N LEU A 198 5.22 20.93 -12.34
CA LEU A 198 4.22 20.06 -11.72
C LEU A 198 4.48 19.86 -10.22
N GLN A 199 5.75 19.83 -9.79
CA GLN A 199 6.08 19.85 -8.37
C GLN A 199 5.53 21.10 -7.69
N ALA A 200 5.78 22.29 -8.25
CA ALA A 200 5.30 23.56 -7.71
C ALA A 200 3.77 23.65 -7.66
N ILE A 201 3.09 23.24 -8.72
CA ILE A 201 1.62 23.23 -8.79
C ILE A 201 1.03 22.27 -7.75
N LEU A 202 1.53 21.04 -7.66
CA LEU A 202 1.03 20.07 -6.69
C LEU A 202 1.35 20.50 -5.26
N ARG A 203 2.54 21.07 -5.00
CA ARG A 203 2.90 21.66 -3.71
C ARG A 203 1.93 22.78 -3.34
N LEU A 204 1.68 23.73 -4.24
CA LEU A 204 0.75 24.83 -4.01
C LEU A 204 -0.66 24.31 -3.70
N TYR A 205 -1.13 23.31 -4.45
CA TYR A 205 -2.41 22.66 -4.19
C TYR A 205 -2.46 22.00 -2.81
N LEU A 206 -1.45 21.20 -2.44
CA LEU A 206 -1.40 20.50 -1.16
C LEU A 206 -1.31 21.49 0.01
N VAL A 207 -0.51 22.56 -0.11
CA VAL A 207 -0.42 23.63 0.90
C VAL A 207 -1.74 24.37 1.03
N PHE A 208 -2.34 24.78 -0.09
CA PHE A 208 -3.65 25.44 -0.09
C PHE A 208 -4.72 24.55 0.53
N HIS A 209 -4.76 23.27 0.16
CA HIS A 209 -5.67 22.28 0.71
C HIS A 209 -5.50 22.14 2.22
N MET A 210 -4.28 21.91 2.72
CA MET A 210 -4.04 21.80 4.15
C MET A 210 -4.38 23.09 4.92
N LYS A 211 -4.16 24.27 4.33
CA LYS A 211 -4.57 25.55 4.95
C LYS A 211 -6.09 25.75 4.95
N ALA A 212 -6.75 25.52 3.83
CA ALA A 212 -8.19 25.70 3.68
C ALA A 212 -8.99 24.73 4.57
N PHE A 213 -8.46 23.52 4.77
CA PHE A 213 -9.06 22.50 5.63
C PHE A 213 -8.43 22.45 7.02
N ASP A 214 -7.79 23.52 7.51
CA ASP A 214 -7.00 23.46 8.76
C ASP A 214 -7.79 22.97 9.96
N LYS A 215 -9.00 23.51 10.17
CA LYS A 215 -9.89 23.15 11.28
C LYS A 215 -10.57 21.78 11.11
N ILE A 216 -10.55 21.21 9.91
CA ILE A 216 -11.29 19.98 9.54
C ILE A 216 -10.32 18.79 9.41
N ALA A 217 -9.09 19.04 8.97
CA ALA A 217 -8.13 18.05 8.49
C ALA A 217 -6.76 18.22 9.16
N THR A 218 -6.16 19.39 9.02
CA THR A 218 -4.76 19.62 9.42
C THR A 218 -4.58 19.65 10.92
N CYS A 219 -5.61 20.04 11.68
CA CYS A 219 -5.60 19.94 13.13
C CYS A 219 -5.45 18.48 13.59
N HIS A 220 -6.01 17.50 12.87
CA HIS A 220 -5.85 16.08 13.15
C HIS A 220 -4.44 15.60 12.79
N TYR A 221 -3.90 16.06 11.65
CA TYR A 221 -2.51 15.78 11.26
C TYR A 221 -1.50 16.25 12.31
N ARG A 222 -1.66 17.48 12.82
CA ARG A 222 -0.80 18.01 13.88
C ARG A 222 -0.95 17.20 15.17
N LYS A 223 -2.18 16.92 15.62
CA LYS A 223 -2.42 16.09 16.82
C LYS A 223 -1.82 14.69 16.70
N SER A 224 -2.01 14.04 15.55
CA SER A 224 -1.44 12.72 15.28
C SER A 224 0.09 12.76 15.24
N ARG A 225 0.68 13.77 14.61
CA ARG A 225 2.13 13.97 14.60
C ARG A 225 2.64 14.16 16.04
N ASP A 226 2.02 15.04 16.80
CA ASP A 226 2.45 15.34 18.16
C ASP A 226 2.35 14.08 19.05
N ALA A 227 1.28 13.29 18.93
CA ALA A 227 1.16 12.00 19.63
C ALA A 227 2.19 10.95 19.17
N PHE A 228 2.50 10.92 17.88
CA PHE A 228 3.53 10.05 17.32
C PHE A 228 4.92 10.39 17.86
N PHE A 229 5.30 11.68 17.88
CA PHE A 229 6.54 12.16 18.48
C PHE A 229 6.53 12.06 20.01
N GLU A 230 5.36 12.16 20.65
CA GLU A 230 5.24 11.94 22.08
C GLU A 230 5.63 10.51 22.45
N ASN A 231 5.24 9.56 21.60
CA ASN A 231 5.53 8.13 21.69
C ASN A 231 5.21 7.55 23.08
N ILE A 232 3.94 7.55 23.44
CA ILE A 232 3.47 7.09 24.76
C ILE A 232 3.79 5.61 25.08
N LEU A 233 4.20 4.81 24.09
CA LEU A 233 4.60 3.42 24.31
C LEU A 233 5.96 3.33 25.00
N ASN A 234 6.86 4.31 24.79
CA ASN A 234 8.21 4.35 25.36
C ASN A 234 9.01 3.04 25.22
N VAL A 235 8.85 2.36 24.09
CA VAL A 235 9.56 1.11 23.75
C VAL A 235 10.71 1.39 22.79
N PRO A 236 11.74 0.50 22.71
CA PRO A 236 12.83 0.69 21.76
C PRO A 236 12.34 0.74 20.32
N THR A 237 12.99 1.54 19.49
CA THR A 237 12.51 1.85 18.13
C THR A 237 13.60 1.60 17.10
N LEU A 238 13.28 0.88 16.01
CA LEU A 238 14.14 0.71 14.84
C LEU A 238 13.69 1.63 13.71
N ILE A 239 14.59 2.45 13.17
CA ILE A 239 14.32 3.36 12.07
C ILE A 239 15.14 2.97 10.84
N PHE A 240 14.44 2.83 9.72
CA PHE A 240 14.98 2.60 8.39
C PHE A 240 14.75 3.81 7.48
N GLY A 241 15.76 4.16 6.67
CA GLY A 241 15.65 5.23 5.67
C GLY A 241 16.71 5.16 4.58
N SER A 242 16.75 6.17 3.69
CA SER A 242 17.79 6.27 2.66
C SER A 242 18.19 7.71 2.35
N LYS A 243 19.46 7.92 1.98
CA LYS A 243 20.00 9.24 1.59
C LYS A 243 19.31 9.83 0.36
N ILE A 244 18.78 8.99 -0.53
CA ILE A 244 18.07 9.44 -1.73
C ILE A 244 16.55 9.58 -1.55
N ASP A 245 16.02 9.35 -0.34
CA ASP A 245 14.58 9.42 -0.09
C ASP A 245 14.11 10.88 -0.05
N PRO A 246 13.31 11.35 -1.03
CA PRO A 246 12.87 12.74 -1.07
C PRO A 246 11.65 13.00 -0.17
N VAL A 247 11.10 11.97 0.46
CA VAL A 247 9.88 12.02 1.26
C VAL A 247 10.21 11.91 2.74
N ALA A 248 10.94 10.86 3.12
CA ALA A 248 11.46 10.66 4.47
C ALA A 248 12.95 10.95 4.48
N THR A 249 13.30 12.23 4.44
CA THR A 249 14.71 12.65 4.34
C THR A 249 15.47 12.22 5.58
N GLU A 250 16.78 11.95 5.41
CA GLU A 250 17.65 11.57 6.53
C GLU A 250 17.61 12.61 7.66
N GLU A 251 17.53 13.90 7.33
CA GLU A 251 17.39 15.00 8.29
C GLU A 251 16.14 14.84 9.15
N THR A 252 14.97 14.59 8.54
CA THR A 252 13.71 14.44 9.29
C THR A 252 13.70 13.19 10.17
N LEU A 253 14.25 12.08 9.66
CA LEU A 253 14.37 10.85 10.42
C LEU A 253 15.37 11.02 11.58
N ARG A 254 16.45 11.78 11.39
CA ARG A 254 17.46 12.06 12.43
C ARG A 254 16.88 12.91 13.53
N ALA A 255 16.14 13.97 13.20
CA ALA A 255 15.42 14.77 14.18
C ALA A 255 14.42 13.92 15.01
N PHE A 256 13.75 12.95 14.37
CA PHE A 256 12.88 12.01 15.08
C PHE A 256 13.67 11.07 16.00
N LYS A 257 14.80 10.51 15.54
CA LYS A 257 15.72 9.72 16.37
C LYS A 257 16.18 10.50 17.60
N ASP A 258 16.70 11.71 17.40
CA ASP A 258 17.29 12.53 18.47
C ASP A 258 16.22 12.87 19.53
N HIS A 259 14.98 13.13 19.09
CA HIS A 259 13.85 13.36 19.99
C HIS A 259 13.47 12.11 20.81
N LEU A 260 13.48 10.92 20.21
CA LEU A 260 13.25 9.66 20.95
C LEU A 260 14.37 9.39 21.96
N GLU A 261 15.62 9.57 21.56
CA GLU A 261 16.78 9.38 22.44
C GLU A 261 16.80 10.39 23.60
N SER A 262 16.41 11.65 23.36
CA SER A 262 16.29 12.66 24.43
C SER A 262 15.26 12.29 25.52
N LYS A 263 14.34 11.38 25.21
CA LYS A 263 13.35 10.83 26.16
C LYS A 263 13.80 9.52 26.81
N GLY A 264 15.00 9.04 26.51
CA GLY A 264 15.56 7.79 27.03
C GLY A 264 15.11 6.54 26.27
N SER A 265 14.43 6.66 25.12
CA SER A 265 14.11 5.50 24.28
C SER A 265 15.36 5.02 23.54
N LYS A 266 15.65 3.71 23.57
CA LYS A 266 16.72 3.10 22.78
C LYS A 266 16.34 3.10 21.30
N VAL A 267 17.19 3.66 20.43
CA VAL A 267 16.94 3.72 18.98
C VAL A 267 17.99 2.91 18.21
N TYR A 268 17.51 2.06 17.30
CA TYR A 268 18.29 1.38 16.27
C TYR A 268 18.11 2.11 14.96
N TRP A 269 19.16 2.24 14.17
CA TRP A 269 19.17 3.15 13.03
C TRP A 269 19.93 2.57 11.85
N LYS A 270 19.29 2.54 10.67
CA LYS A 270 19.94 2.15 9.42
C LYS A 270 19.47 3.03 8.25
N ILE A 271 20.43 3.67 7.59
CA ILE A 271 20.23 4.47 6.38
C ILE A 271 21.03 3.87 5.24
N TRP A 272 20.36 3.56 4.13
CA TRP A 272 21.00 3.11 2.89
C TRP A 272 21.34 4.30 1.98
N ASP A 273 22.37 4.16 1.16
CA ASP A 273 22.77 5.25 0.26
C ASP A 273 21.77 5.48 -0.88
N ASP A 274 21.14 4.43 -1.41
CA ASP A 274 20.48 4.50 -2.72
C ASP A 274 19.20 3.63 -2.81
N SER A 275 18.53 3.36 -1.70
CA SER A 275 17.24 2.66 -1.72
C SER A 275 16.09 3.62 -1.94
N PRO A 276 15.18 3.37 -2.90
CA PRO A 276 13.96 4.14 -3.02
C PRO A 276 13.10 4.07 -1.75
N HIS A 277 12.27 5.11 -1.54
CA HIS A 277 11.27 5.19 -0.49
C HIS A 277 10.51 3.87 -0.32
N VAL A 278 10.38 3.39 0.92
CA VAL A 278 9.71 2.12 1.33
C VAL A 278 10.15 0.86 0.57
N SER A 279 11.31 0.88 -0.09
CA SER A 279 11.79 -0.22 -0.94
C SER A 279 12.99 -0.95 -0.36
N HIS A 280 13.36 -0.68 0.89
CA HIS A 280 14.56 -1.21 1.55
C HIS A 280 14.58 -2.75 1.58
N LEU A 281 13.50 -3.40 2.03
CA LEU A 281 13.38 -4.87 2.01
C LEU A 281 13.44 -5.47 0.58
N PHE A 282 13.08 -4.71 -0.45
CA PHE A 282 13.15 -5.19 -1.82
C PHE A 282 14.56 -5.13 -2.37
N LYS A 283 15.29 -4.06 -2.03
CA LYS A 283 16.64 -3.83 -2.52
C LYS A 283 17.70 -4.57 -1.69
N TYR A 284 17.54 -4.61 -0.38
CA TYR A 284 18.46 -5.20 0.59
C TYR A 284 17.79 -6.28 1.45
N PRO A 285 17.23 -7.35 0.86
CA PRO A 285 16.42 -8.30 1.61
C PRO A 285 17.17 -8.99 2.75
N GLU A 286 18.42 -9.42 2.52
CA GLU A 286 19.22 -10.14 3.53
C GLU A 286 19.59 -9.23 4.69
N GLU A 287 20.20 -8.08 4.40
CA GLU A 287 20.60 -7.11 5.43
C GLU A 287 19.39 -6.56 6.20
N TYR A 288 18.31 -6.20 5.51
CA TYR A 288 17.08 -5.71 6.15
C TYR A 288 16.53 -6.75 7.12
N THR A 289 16.35 -7.98 6.66
CA THR A 289 15.77 -9.04 7.50
C THR A 289 16.69 -9.43 8.64
N GLN A 290 18.01 -9.37 8.47
CA GLN A 290 18.97 -9.59 9.55
C GLN A 290 18.85 -8.52 10.64
N ILE A 291 18.89 -7.23 10.27
CA ILE A 291 18.75 -6.11 11.21
C ILE A 291 17.41 -6.19 11.95
N THR A 292 16.32 -6.45 11.22
CA THR A 292 15.00 -6.60 11.85
C THR A 292 14.95 -7.81 12.79
N THR A 293 15.56 -8.94 12.42
CA THR A 293 15.59 -10.14 13.26
C THR A 293 16.38 -9.89 14.54
N ASP A 294 17.55 -9.25 14.46
CA ASP A 294 18.38 -8.97 15.63
C ASP A 294 17.70 -7.97 16.56
N TYR A 295 17.05 -6.94 15.99
CA TYR A 295 16.19 -6.05 16.76
C TYR A 295 15.06 -6.82 17.47
N LEU A 296 14.34 -7.71 16.79
CA LEU A 296 13.25 -8.47 17.42
C LEU A 296 13.73 -9.44 18.51
N LYS A 297 14.96 -9.97 18.40
CA LYS A 297 15.58 -10.76 19.48
C LYS A 297 15.86 -9.90 20.70
N ASP A 298 16.41 -8.70 20.51
CA ASP A 298 16.69 -7.77 21.60
C ASP A 298 15.41 -7.33 22.32
N MET A 299 14.27 -7.30 21.61
CA MET A 299 12.95 -7.01 22.20
C MET A 299 12.27 -8.22 22.85
N GLU A 300 12.94 -9.37 22.91
CA GLU A 300 12.37 -10.66 23.33
C GLU A 300 11.04 -11.00 22.61
N ALA A 301 10.89 -10.48 21.38
CA ALA A 301 9.65 -10.58 20.64
C ALA A 301 9.54 -11.87 19.81
N LEU A 302 10.68 -12.55 19.58
CA LEU A 302 10.71 -13.82 18.86
C LEU A 302 10.37 -14.99 19.79
N PRO A 303 9.61 -15.99 19.31
CA PRO A 303 9.35 -17.18 20.10
C PRO A 303 10.65 -17.94 20.40
N PRO A 304 10.73 -18.68 21.52
CA PRO A 304 11.91 -19.45 21.89
C PRO A 304 12.30 -20.46 20.80
N LYS A 305 13.62 -20.67 20.66
CA LYS A 305 14.34 -21.38 19.56
C LYS A 305 13.81 -22.75 19.12
N GLY A 306 12.87 -23.38 19.84
CA GLY A 306 12.30 -24.68 19.50
C GLY A 306 11.26 -24.71 18.35
N SER A 307 10.91 -23.55 17.77
CA SER A 307 9.86 -23.44 16.74
C SER A 307 10.32 -22.86 15.40
N ILE A 308 11.60 -22.50 15.28
CA ILE A 308 12.16 -21.80 14.12
C ILE A 308 12.82 -22.82 13.18
N THR A 309 12.09 -23.27 12.16
CA THR A 309 12.71 -23.87 10.97
C THR A 309 13.30 -22.75 10.11
N THR A 310 14.60 -22.55 10.18
CA THR A 310 15.35 -21.66 9.28
C THR A 310 15.27 -22.20 7.85
N ILE A 311 14.49 -21.56 6.99
CA ILE A 311 14.45 -21.88 5.56
C ILE A 311 15.57 -21.08 4.86
N LYS A 312 16.64 -21.76 4.45
CA LYS A 312 17.62 -21.21 3.50
C LYS A 312 16.97 -21.10 2.12
N TRP A 313 16.93 -19.90 1.57
CA TRP A 313 16.38 -19.64 0.24
C TRP A 313 17.44 -19.83 -0.84
N GLN A 314 17.25 -20.82 -1.72
CA GLN A 314 17.92 -20.84 -3.02
C GLN A 314 16.96 -20.26 -4.08
N ASN A 315 17.28 -19.08 -4.60
CA ASN A 315 16.57 -18.49 -5.73
C ASN A 315 16.90 -19.24 -7.02
N ARG A 316 15.98 -20.07 -7.51
CA ARG A 316 15.95 -20.47 -8.93
C ARG A 316 14.55 -20.28 -9.48
N PHE A 317 14.32 -19.15 -10.14
CA PHE A 317 13.22 -19.00 -11.09
C PHE A 317 13.82 -18.94 -12.49
N VAL A 318 13.64 -20.02 -13.25
CA VAL A 318 13.84 -20.02 -14.71
C VAL A 318 12.59 -19.39 -15.31
N PHE A 319 12.73 -18.21 -15.93
CA PHE A 319 11.68 -17.64 -16.77
C PHE A 319 11.75 -18.32 -18.14
N VAL A 320 10.77 -19.16 -18.45
CA VAL A 320 10.50 -19.54 -19.85
C VAL A 320 9.69 -18.39 -20.46
N ILE A 321 10.36 -17.56 -21.26
CA ILE A 321 9.68 -16.57 -22.10
C ILE A 321 9.09 -17.32 -23.30
N LEU A 322 7.79 -17.59 -23.25
CA LEU A 322 7.04 -17.94 -24.45
C LEU A 322 6.86 -16.67 -25.28
N ASN A 323 7.69 -16.52 -26.32
CA ASN A 323 7.53 -15.50 -27.35
C ASN A 323 6.22 -15.75 -28.12
N GLY A 324 5.21 -14.93 -27.85
CA GLY A 324 3.97 -14.85 -28.60
C GLY A 324 3.64 -13.41 -28.93
N ALA A 325 4.51 -12.72 -29.66
CA ALA A 325 4.23 -11.42 -30.23
C ALA A 325 3.33 -11.58 -31.47
N LYS A 326 2.01 -11.59 -31.29
CA LYS A 326 1.10 -11.21 -32.37
C LYS A 326 1.07 -9.68 -32.43
N TYR A 327 1.36 -9.12 -33.60
CA TYR A 327 1.44 -7.69 -33.86
C TYR A 327 0.21 -6.95 -33.31
N LEU A 328 0.39 -6.12 -32.28
CA LEU A 328 -0.63 -5.19 -31.78
C LEU A 328 -0.53 -3.90 -32.60
N SER A 329 -1.57 -3.59 -33.38
CA SER A 329 -1.66 -2.31 -34.07
C SER A 329 -2.34 -1.30 -33.15
N THR A 330 -1.57 -0.33 -32.65
CA THR A 330 -2.11 0.83 -31.92
C THR A 330 -2.12 2.04 -32.85
N LYS A 331 -3.29 2.64 -33.08
CA LYS A 331 -3.43 3.89 -33.83
C LYS A 331 -4.13 4.97 -33.03
N ALA A 332 -3.58 6.17 -33.06
CA ALA A 332 -4.23 7.35 -32.48
C ALA A 332 -5.39 7.79 -33.39
N ILE A 333 -6.58 7.91 -32.81
CA ILE A 333 -7.73 8.57 -33.45
C ILE A 333 -7.61 10.08 -33.18
N ASN A 334 -7.28 10.45 -31.95
CA ASN A 334 -6.91 11.81 -31.56
C ASN A 334 -5.99 11.78 -30.33
N LYS A 335 -5.68 12.95 -29.75
CA LYS A 335 -4.80 13.08 -28.57
C LYS A 335 -5.24 12.27 -27.34
N ASN A 336 -6.52 11.93 -27.22
CA ASN A 336 -7.10 11.22 -26.08
C ASN A 336 -7.59 9.80 -26.41
N LEU A 337 -7.81 9.47 -27.69
CA LEU A 337 -8.42 8.20 -28.11
C LEU A 337 -7.46 7.40 -28.99
N TYR A 338 -7.19 6.16 -28.59
CA TYR A 338 -6.30 5.25 -29.29
C TYR A 338 -7.03 3.93 -29.54
N LEU A 339 -7.08 3.48 -30.78
CA LEU A 339 -7.59 2.16 -31.13
C LEU A 339 -6.45 1.14 -31.07
N ILE A 340 -6.66 0.05 -30.35
CA ILE A 340 -5.76 -1.09 -30.28
C ILE A 340 -6.51 -2.29 -30.87
N SER A 341 -5.94 -2.90 -31.91
CA SER A 341 -6.48 -4.08 -32.57
C SER A 341 -5.39 -5.11 -32.90
N LYS A 342 -5.79 -6.35 -33.13
CA LYS A 342 -4.93 -7.43 -33.65
C LYS A 342 -4.62 -7.27 -35.14
N GLU A 343 -5.38 -6.46 -35.87
CA GLU A 343 -5.24 -6.25 -37.30
C GLU A 343 -4.78 -4.82 -37.60
N LYS A 344 -4.11 -4.61 -38.75
CA LYS A 344 -3.73 -3.27 -39.19
C LYS A 344 -5.00 -2.50 -39.60
N CYS A 345 -5.32 -1.44 -38.87
CA CYS A 345 -6.48 -0.58 -39.17
C CYS A 345 -6.07 0.56 -40.11
N LYS A 346 -6.94 1.03 -41.00
CA LYS A 346 -6.79 2.35 -41.68
C LYS A 346 -7.74 3.35 -41.03
N ILE A 347 -7.25 4.57 -40.79
CA ILE A 347 -8.05 5.66 -40.19
C ILE A 347 -8.06 6.79 -41.20
N ASP A 348 -9.25 7.23 -41.60
CA ASP A 348 -9.42 8.45 -42.39
C ASP A 348 -9.15 9.67 -41.49
N PRO A 349 -8.14 10.51 -41.81
CA PRO A 349 -7.77 11.68 -40.99
C PRO A 349 -8.88 12.73 -40.85
N LYS A 350 -9.81 12.83 -41.81
CA LYS A 350 -10.85 13.87 -41.85
C LYS A 350 -12.15 13.41 -41.19
N THR A 351 -12.49 12.13 -41.29
CA THR A 351 -13.78 11.60 -40.81
C THR A 351 -13.68 10.76 -39.54
N PHE A 352 -12.47 10.39 -39.11
CA PHE A 352 -12.22 9.41 -38.03
C PHE A 352 -12.86 8.04 -38.27
N LYS A 353 -13.32 7.76 -39.49
CA LYS A 353 -13.79 6.43 -39.88
C LYS A 353 -12.63 5.45 -39.82
N VAL A 354 -12.90 4.30 -39.20
CA VAL A 354 -11.93 3.21 -39.08
C VAL A 354 -12.39 2.10 -40.00
N GLU A 355 -11.60 1.81 -41.02
CA GLU A 355 -11.77 0.61 -41.83
C GLU A 355 -11.09 -0.55 -41.09
N LEU A 356 -11.92 -1.47 -40.60
CA LEU A 356 -11.52 -2.72 -39.98
C LEU A 356 -11.88 -3.85 -40.94
N ALA A 357 -10.99 -4.83 -41.13
CA ALA A 357 -11.27 -5.95 -42.02
C ALA A 357 -12.35 -6.90 -41.46
N LYS A 358 -12.64 -6.82 -40.15
CA LYS A 358 -13.72 -7.56 -39.48
C LYS A 358 -14.39 -6.68 -38.42
N CYS A 359 -15.72 -6.67 -38.40
CA CYS A 359 -16.49 -5.99 -37.37
C CYS A 359 -16.43 -6.78 -36.05
N ARG A 360 -15.64 -6.28 -35.08
CA ARG A 360 -15.46 -6.88 -33.75
C ARG A 360 -16.07 -5.98 -32.67
N PRO A 361 -16.56 -6.57 -31.55
CA PRO A 361 -17.10 -5.80 -30.45
C PRO A 361 -16.01 -4.88 -29.84
N LEU A 362 -16.40 -3.68 -29.44
CA LEU A 362 -15.48 -2.67 -28.90
C LEU A 362 -15.54 -2.61 -27.37
N VAL A 363 -14.38 -2.66 -26.72
CA VAL A 363 -14.23 -2.29 -25.31
C VAL A 363 -13.70 -0.87 -25.22
N VAL A 364 -14.41 -0.01 -24.49
CA VAL A 364 -13.87 1.29 -24.06
C VAL A 364 -13.06 1.06 -22.79
N MET A 365 -11.76 1.36 -22.85
CA MET A 365 -10.82 1.17 -21.74
C MET A 365 -10.28 2.52 -21.28
N PRO A 366 -10.87 3.14 -20.24
CA PRO A 366 -10.29 4.29 -19.57
C PRO A 366 -8.99 3.90 -18.91
N THR A 367 -7.89 4.54 -19.33
CA THR A 367 -6.57 4.29 -18.79
C THR A 367 -6.27 5.26 -17.65
N TRP A 368 -5.67 4.75 -16.58
CA TRP A 368 -5.24 5.59 -15.45
C TRP A 368 -4.16 6.59 -15.87
N LEU A 369 -4.05 7.69 -15.11
CA LEU A 369 -3.14 8.79 -15.42
C LEU A 369 -1.69 8.32 -15.59
N MET A 370 -1.04 8.77 -16.66
CA MET A 370 0.36 8.47 -17.01
C MET A 370 0.71 6.98 -17.09
N ALA A 371 -0.25 6.12 -17.43
CA ALA A 371 0.03 4.70 -17.62
C ALA A 371 1.13 4.47 -18.68
N LYS A 372 2.17 3.71 -18.31
CA LYS A 372 3.19 3.26 -19.26
C LYS A 372 2.57 2.33 -20.29
N GLU A 373 3.00 2.44 -21.54
CA GLU A 373 2.43 1.67 -22.66
C GLU A 373 2.45 0.16 -22.44
N LYS A 374 3.49 -0.37 -21.78
CA LYS A 374 3.56 -1.79 -21.42
C LYS A 374 2.35 -2.29 -20.63
N HIS A 375 1.79 -1.46 -19.75
CA HIS A 375 0.65 -1.84 -18.92
C HIS A 375 -0.67 -1.70 -19.68
N ILE A 376 -0.77 -0.67 -20.52
CA ILE A 376 -1.89 -0.49 -21.45
C ILE A 376 -1.98 -1.70 -22.38
N ASN A 377 -0.86 -2.08 -23.00
CA ASN A 377 -0.82 -3.21 -23.95
C ASN A 377 -1.12 -4.54 -23.25
N LYS A 378 -0.64 -4.75 -22.02
CA LYS A 378 -0.96 -5.95 -21.24
C LYS A 378 -2.46 -6.07 -20.94
N ASN A 379 -3.12 -4.98 -20.56
CA ASN A 379 -4.56 -4.98 -20.28
C ASN A 379 -5.39 -5.06 -21.57
N ALA A 380 -4.98 -4.36 -22.63
CA ALA A 380 -5.63 -4.45 -23.92
C ALA A 380 -5.56 -5.88 -24.47
N LYS A 381 -4.41 -6.56 -24.32
CA LYS A 381 -4.22 -7.95 -24.74
C LYS A 381 -5.30 -8.90 -24.19
N PHE A 382 -5.70 -8.73 -22.93
CA PHE A 382 -6.79 -9.51 -22.34
C PHE A 382 -8.06 -9.44 -23.21
N TYR A 383 -8.56 -8.24 -23.50
CA TYR A 383 -9.76 -8.05 -24.31
C TYR A 383 -9.58 -8.52 -25.76
N LEU A 384 -8.41 -8.26 -26.34
CA LEU A 384 -8.08 -8.71 -27.69
C LEU A 384 -8.07 -10.24 -27.81
N ASP A 385 -7.67 -10.96 -26.76
CA ASP A 385 -7.69 -12.42 -26.70
C ASP A 385 -9.10 -13.00 -26.66
N TYR A 386 -10.09 -12.24 -26.18
CA TYR A 386 -11.52 -12.57 -26.29
C TYR A 386 -12.20 -12.02 -27.55
N GLY A 387 -11.44 -11.51 -28.52
CA GLY A 387 -11.97 -11.08 -29.81
C GLY A 387 -12.55 -9.66 -29.85
N PHE A 388 -12.33 -8.85 -28.81
CA PHE A 388 -12.71 -7.43 -28.80
C PHE A 388 -11.62 -6.56 -29.42
N ASP A 389 -12.00 -5.41 -29.99
CA ASP A 389 -11.09 -4.29 -30.20
C ASP A 389 -11.11 -3.36 -28.97
N VAL A 390 -10.02 -2.64 -28.72
CA VAL A 390 -9.91 -1.79 -27.53
C VAL A 390 -9.78 -0.33 -27.91
N LEU A 391 -10.77 0.48 -27.54
CA LEU A 391 -10.67 1.95 -27.55
C LEU A 391 -10.06 2.39 -26.22
N ASN A 392 -8.75 2.61 -26.23
CA ASN A 392 -8.03 3.15 -25.11
C ASN A 392 -8.26 4.66 -24.98
N VAL A 393 -8.76 5.09 -23.83
CA VAL A 393 -8.97 6.51 -23.50
C VAL A 393 -7.87 6.98 -22.55
N ARG A 394 -7.03 7.89 -23.02
CA ARG A 394 -5.95 8.52 -22.23
C ARG A 394 -6.36 9.94 -21.83
N LEU A 395 -6.25 10.26 -20.54
CA LEU A 395 -6.46 11.61 -20.02
C LEU A 395 -5.14 12.25 -19.62
N GLN A 396 -5.00 13.55 -19.90
CA GLN A 396 -3.95 14.37 -19.32
C GLN A 396 -4.40 14.95 -17.97
N MET A 397 -3.45 15.21 -17.07
CA MET A 397 -3.75 15.67 -15.70
C MET A 397 -4.62 16.94 -15.68
N TRP A 398 -4.32 17.94 -16.53
CA TRP A 398 -5.11 19.17 -16.59
C TRP A 398 -6.57 18.92 -17.03
N GLN A 399 -6.81 17.90 -17.86
CA GLN A 399 -8.17 17.57 -18.32
C GLN A 399 -9.02 17.01 -17.18
N LEU A 400 -8.39 16.37 -16.18
CA LEU A 400 -9.07 15.94 -14.95
C LEU A 400 -9.36 17.13 -14.03
N LEU A 401 -8.42 18.08 -13.94
CA LEU A 401 -8.52 19.26 -13.08
C LEU A 401 -9.58 20.27 -13.57
N LEU A 402 -9.91 20.29 -14.86
CA LEU A 402 -10.93 21.16 -15.45
C LEU A 402 -11.98 20.33 -16.21
N PRO A 403 -12.97 19.74 -15.51
CA PRO A 403 -13.88 18.76 -16.12
C PRO A 403 -14.63 19.27 -17.36
N THR A 404 -15.13 20.51 -17.33
CA THR A 404 -15.89 21.13 -18.45
C THR A 404 -15.02 21.40 -19.67
N LYS A 405 -13.72 21.64 -19.49
CA LYS A 405 -12.73 21.87 -20.57
C LYS A 405 -11.89 20.63 -20.90
N GLY A 406 -12.12 19.52 -20.20
CA GLY A 406 -11.25 18.36 -20.18
C GLY A 406 -12.03 17.05 -20.29
N THR A 407 -12.31 16.41 -19.16
CA THR A 407 -12.97 15.08 -19.14
C THR A 407 -14.32 15.05 -19.86
N GLN A 408 -15.13 16.11 -19.77
CA GLN A 408 -16.42 16.18 -20.48
C GLN A 408 -16.24 16.26 -22.00
N ILE A 409 -15.21 16.98 -22.48
CA ILE A 409 -14.87 17.01 -23.91
C ILE A 409 -14.41 15.62 -24.38
N VAL A 410 -13.60 14.93 -23.58
CA VAL A 410 -13.16 13.56 -23.91
C VAL A 410 -14.34 12.59 -23.92
N ALA A 411 -15.27 12.69 -22.98
CA ALA A 411 -16.50 11.90 -22.96
C ALA A 411 -17.38 12.17 -24.19
N ALA A 412 -17.51 13.43 -24.61
CA ALA A 412 -18.22 13.80 -25.84
C ALA A 412 -17.55 13.18 -27.08
N ASN A 413 -16.21 13.16 -27.13
CA ASN A 413 -15.46 12.50 -28.20
C ASN A 413 -15.66 10.98 -28.24
N ILE A 414 -15.75 10.32 -27.07
CA ILE A 414 -16.09 8.88 -27.00
C ILE A 414 -17.49 8.65 -27.58
N ARG A 415 -18.48 9.46 -27.18
CA ARG A 415 -19.86 9.37 -27.69
C ARG A 415 -19.95 9.64 -29.18
N LYS A 416 -19.14 10.56 -29.71
CA LYS A 416 -19.05 10.82 -31.15
C LYS A 416 -18.48 9.61 -31.88
N TYR A 417 -17.41 9.02 -31.34
CA TYR A 417 -16.77 7.84 -31.92
C TYR A 417 -17.68 6.60 -31.89
N SER A 418 -18.44 6.37 -30.81
CA SER A 418 -19.35 5.23 -30.70
C SER A 418 -20.53 5.28 -31.69
N LYS A 419 -20.81 6.45 -32.29
CA LYS A 419 -21.85 6.64 -33.30
C LYS A 419 -21.34 6.47 -34.74
N ILE A 420 -20.03 6.34 -34.95
CA ILE A 420 -19.46 6.13 -36.29
C ILE A 420 -19.75 4.68 -36.70
N PRO A 421 -20.44 4.44 -37.83
CA PRO A 421 -20.68 3.09 -38.32
C PRO A 421 -19.34 2.38 -38.55
N ARG A 422 -19.22 1.17 -37.99
CA ARG A 422 -18.11 0.27 -38.30
C ARG A 422 -18.59 -0.66 -39.40
N SER A 423 -17.90 -0.62 -40.54
CA SER A 423 -18.19 -1.46 -41.71
C SER A 423 -18.05 -2.94 -41.38
#